data_AF-A0A1X1V5D9-F1
#
_entry.id   AF-A0A1X1V5D9-F1
#
_cell.length_a   1.000
_cell.length_b   1.000
_cell.length_c   1.000
_cell.angle_alpha   90.00
_cell.angle_beta   90.00
_cell.angle_gamma   90.00
#
_symmetry.space_group_name_H-M   'P 1'
#
loop_
_entity.id
_entity.type
_entity.pdbx_description
1 polymer ?
#
loop_
_entity_poly.entity_id
_entity_poly.type
_entity_poly.pdbx_seq_one_letter_code
_entity_poly.pdbx_strand_id
1 'polypeptide(L)'
;MKPSEVLAQIRDVLDTRGWTQHAYMDRRGRRCLLGAVAAVQGTRRPELCAATSAAVMALEHKIAEMYPDSTGIRSLNFCPGDSISVFNDAPGRTLQEIFDLLDKTRIGLEEKGQ
;
A
#
# COMPACT_ATOMS: atom_id res chain seq x y z
N MET A 1 -7.98 15.31 3.93
CA MET A 1 -8.55 14.00 3.54
C MET A 1 -8.34 13.06 4.70
N LYS A 2 -9.39 12.34 5.09
CA LYS A 2 -9.32 11.31 6.11
C LYS A 2 -8.42 10.16 5.64
N PRO A 3 -7.62 9.53 6.52
CA PRO A 3 -6.86 8.34 6.17
C PRO A 3 -7.68 7.25 5.47
N SER A 4 -8.92 7.03 5.90
CA SER A 4 -9.86 6.08 5.29
C SER A 4 -10.21 6.44 3.83
N GLU A 5 -10.42 7.72 3.53
CA GLU A 5 -10.65 8.23 2.16
C GLU A 5 -9.42 8.03 1.26
N VAL A 6 -8.21 8.21 1.79
CA VAL A 6 -6.96 7.95 1.05
C VAL A 6 -6.88 6.47 0.64
N LEU A 7 -7.20 5.55 1.55
CA LEU A 7 -7.20 4.11 1.25
C LEU A 7 -8.24 3.73 0.20
N ALA A 8 -9.43 4.35 0.24
CA ALA A 8 -10.45 4.15 -0.79
C ALA A 8 -9.93 4.57 -2.17
N GLN A 9 -9.27 5.73 -2.28
CA GLN A 9 -8.70 6.18 -3.56
C GLN A 9 -7.55 5.29 -4.05
N ILE A 10 -6.73 4.75 -3.14
CA ILE A 10 -5.67 3.81 -3.49
C ILE A 10 -6.28 2.55 -4.10
N ARG A 11 -7.34 2.02 -3.48
CA ARG A 11 -8.09 0.88 -4.01
C ARG A 11 -8.64 1.17 -5.40
N ASP A 12 -9.30 2.32 -5.59
CA ASP A 12 -9.88 2.72 -6.87
C ASP A 12 -8.83 2.83 -7.97
N VAL A 13 -7.62 3.33 -7.65
CA VAL A 13 -6.51 3.38 -8.62
C VAL A 13 -6.11 1.97 -9.06
N LEU A 14 -6.00 1.02 -8.14
CA LEU A 14 -5.63 -0.36 -8.45
C LEU A 14 -6.72 -1.10 -9.22
N ASP A 15 -7.98 -0.84 -8.90
CA ASP A 15 -9.14 -1.43 -9.58
C ASP A 15 -9.25 -0.91 -11.03
N THR A 16 -9.16 0.42 -11.21
CA THR A 16 -9.38 1.05 -12.52
C THR A 16 -8.16 0.98 -13.45
N ARG A 17 -6.93 1.09 -12.92
CA ARG A 17 -5.70 1.07 -13.72
C ARG A 17 -5.02 -0.28 -13.76
N GLY A 18 -5.48 -1.22 -12.94
CA GLY A 18 -4.90 -2.55 -12.80
C GLY A 18 -3.68 -2.58 -11.89
N TRP A 19 -3.47 -3.75 -11.31
CA TRP A 19 -2.36 -4.06 -10.40
C TRP A 19 -1.20 -4.77 -11.12
N THR A 20 0.01 -4.52 -10.64
CA THR A 20 1.20 -5.29 -11.05
C THR A 20 2.10 -5.60 -9.85
N GLN A 21 2.69 -6.79 -9.88
CA GLN A 21 3.77 -7.20 -9.00
C GLN A 21 5.11 -6.81 -9.62
N HIS A 22 6.15 -6.58 -8.79
CA HIS A 22 7.55 -6.35 -9.19
C HIS A 22 7.82 -5.13 -10.08
N ALA A 23 6.84 -4.25 -10.27
CA ALA A 23 6.99 -3.04 -11.03
C ALA A 23 6.24 -1.90 -10.37
N TYR A 24 6.91 -0.77 -10.15
CA TYR A 24 6.27 0.44 -9.63
C TYR A 24 5.08 0.88 -10.52
N MET A 25 5.34 0.90 -11.84
CA MET A 25 4.34 1.01 -12.88
C MET A 25 4.85 0.24 -14.10
N ASP A 26 4.02 -0.60 -14.71
CA ASP A 26 4.42 -1.36 -15.90
C ASP A 26 4.15 -0.59 -17.21
N ARG A 27 4.54 -1.18 -18.34
CA ARG A 27 4.34 -0.58 -19.68
C ARG A 27 2.87 -0.44 -20.09
N ARG A 28 1.95 -1.11 -19.39
CA ARG A 28 0.49 -1.02 -19.61
C ARG A 28 -0.15 0.02 -18.69
N GLY A 29 0.64 0.69 -17.84
CA GLY A 29 0.15 1.68 -16.88
C GLY A 29 -0.42 1.09 -15.59
N ARG A 30 -0.32 -0.23 -15.39
CA ARG A 30 -0.70 -0.90 -14.13
C ARG A 30 0.28 -0.52 -13.04
N ARG A 31 -0.18 -0.47 -11.80
CA ARG A 31 0.61 0.02 -10.65
C ARG A 31 0.73 -1.04 -9.56
N CYS A 32 1.86 -1.09 -8.89
CA CYS A 32 1.93 -1.79 -7.61
C CYS A 32 1.23 -0.97 -6.52
N LEU A 33 1.08 -1.54 -5.33
CA LEU A 33 0.47 -0.86 -4.19
C LEU A 33 1.16 0.48 -3.86
N LEU A 34 2.50 0.51 -3.81
CA LEU A 34 3.26 1.75 -3.59
C LEU A 34 3.04 2.76 -4.74
N GLY A 35 2.97 2.30 -5.99
CA GLY A 35 2.70 3.14 -7.15
C GLY A 35 1.30 3.75 -7.17
N ALA A 36 0.33 3.07 -6.54
CA ALA A 36 -1.02 3.58 -6.32
C ALA A 36 -1.05 4.62 -5.18
N VAL A 37 -0.36 4.35 -4.06
CA VAL A 37 -0.16 5.32 -2.96
C VAL A 37 0.39 6.64 -3.51
N ALA A 38 1.47 6.57 -4.30
CA ALA A 38 2.09 7.75 -4.88
C ALA A 38 1.19 8.49 -5.87
N ALA A 39 0.33 7.77 -6.61
CA ALA A 39 -0.64 8.39 -7.52
C ALA A 39 -1.68 9.22 -6.76
N VAL A 40 -2.22 8.69 -5.66
CA VAL A 40 -3.21 9.38 -4.82
C VAL A 40 -2.61 10.57 -4.10
N GLN A 41 -1.37 10.45 -3.62
CA GLN A 41 -0.67 11.55 -2.95
C GLN A 41 -0.10 12.61 -3.92
N GLY A 42 -0.27 12.43 -5.24
CA GLY A 42 0.16 13.39 -6.25
C GLY A 42 1.68 13.55 -6.38
N THR A 43 2.47 12.60 -5.85
CA THR A 43 3.94 12.69 -5.89
C THR A 43 4.53 11.93 -7.07
N ARG A 44 5.61 12.50 -7.62
CA ARG A 44 6.44 11.85 -8.65
C ARG A 44 7.68 11.16 -8.07
N ARG A 45 7.89 11.22 -6.74
CA ARG A 45 9.05 10.63 -6.03
C ARG A 45 8.59 9.60 -4.99
N PRO A 46 8.72 8.28 -5.27
CA PRO A 46 8.24 7.20 -4.39
C PRO A 46 8.90 7.23 -3.00
N GLU A 47 10.21 7.50 -3.00
CA GLU A 47 11.11 7.57 -1.85
C GLU A 47 10.83 8.73 -0.87
N LEU A 48 9.98 9.68 -1.24
CA LEU A 48 9.51 10.76 -0.34
C LEU A 48 8.08 10.53 0.16
N CYS A 49 7.38 9.50 -0.34
CA CYS A 49 5.92 9.38 -0.28
C CYS A 49 5.41 8.57 0.92
N ALA A 50 6.07 7.47 1.24
CA ALA A 50 5.49 6.51 2.18
C ALA A 50 5.81 6.83 3.65
N ALA A 51 6.53 7.92 3.92
CA ALA A 51 7.00 8.27 5.25
C ALA A 51 6.05 9.05 6.14
N THR A 52 5.02 9.69 5.58
CA THR A 52 4.40 10.81 6.30
C THR A 52 2.88 10.86 6.32
N SER A 53 2.16 10.00 5.57
CA SER A 53 0.70 10.00 5.63
C SER A 53 0.18 8.96 6.63
N ALA A 54 -0.80 9.35 7.44
CA ALA A 54 -1.43 8.47 8.43
C ALA A 54 -2.07 7.22 7.79
N ALA A 55 -2.52 7.30 6.54
CA ALA A 55 -3.01 6.15 5.79
C ALA A 55 -1.90 5.11 5.50
N VAL A 56 -0.70 5.57 5.14
CA VAL A 56 0.44 4.69 4.88
C VAL A 56 0.91 4.04 6.19
N MET A 57 1.02 4.82 7.27
CA MET A 57 1.37 4.24 8.59
C MET A 57 0.36 3.20 9.04
N ALA A 58 -0.95 3.44 8.85
CA ALA A 58 -1.99 2.47 9.16
C ALA A 58 -1.86 1.19 8.31
N LEU A 59 -1.52 1.34 7.03
CA LEU A 59 -1.32 0.22 6.11
C LEU A 59 -0.11 -0.63 6.51
N GLU A 60 1.02 -0.01 6.83
CA GLU A 60 2.22 -0.70 7.33
C GLU A 60 1.92 -1.46 8.63
N HIS A 61 1.20 -0.82 9.55
CA HIS A 61 0.80 -1.47 10.80
C HIS A 61 -0.11 -2.67 10.54
N LYS A 62 -1.07 -2.54 9.61
CA LYS A 62 -1.97 -3.64 9.25
C LYS A 62 -1.24 -4.78 8.53
N ILE A 63 -0.24 -4.49 7.71
CA ILE A 63 0.66 -5.51 7.13
C ILE A 63 1.35 -6.29 8.26
N ALA A 64 1.93 -5.58 9.25
CA ALA A 64 2.61 -6.22 10.36
C ALA A 64 1.67 -7.08 11.24
N GLU A 65 0.41 -6.64 11.40
CA GLU A 65 -0.63 -7.37 12.13
C GLU A 65 -1.09 -8.64 11.39
N MET A 66 -1.42 -8.52 10.10
CA MET A 66 -1.99 -9.63 9.33
C MET A 66 -0.94 -10.63 8.84
N TYR A 67 0.31 -10.17 8.68
CA TYR A 67 1.37 -10.95 8.04
C TYR A 67 2.70 -10.84 8.80
N PRO A 68 2.76 -11.32 10.06
CA PRO A 68 3.94 -11.20 10.90
C PRO A 68 5.18 -11.84 10.25
N ASP A 69 5.04 -12.95 9.52
CA ASP A 69 6.17 -13.61 8.86
C ASP A 69 6.65 -12.88 7.59
N SER A 70 5.80 -12.05 6.99
CA SER A 70 6.20 -11.17 5.87
C SER A 70 7.06 -10.01 6.34
N THR A 71 7.05 -9.71 7.65
CA THR A 71 7.91 -8.69 8.26
C THR A 71 9.33 -9.21 8.52
N GLY A 72 9.58 -10.52 8.34
CA GLY A 72 10.90 -11.15 8.49
C GLY A 72 11.93 -10.68 7.45
N ILE A 73 11.47 -10.11 6.33
CA ILE A 73 12.30 -9.28 5.46
C ILE A 73 12.32 -7.88 6.07
N ARG A 74 13.02 -7.75 7.22
CA ARG A 74 13.46 -6.45 7.70
C ARG A 74 14.28 -5.84 6.58
N SER A 75 13.70 -4.86 5.91
CA SER A 75 14.39 -4.07 4.90
C SER A 75 15.73 -3.63 5.47
N LEU A 76 16.81 -3.96 4.76
CA LEU A 76 18.15 -3.43 5.04
C LEU A 76 18.22 -1.92 4.77
N ASN A 77 17.11 -1.29 4.33
CA ASN A 77 16.96 0.13 4.14
C ASN A 77 15.83 0.64 5.03
N PHE A 78 16.09 1.71 5.77
CA PHE A 78 15.14 2.34 6.69
C PHE A 78 14.23 3.31 5.92
N CYS A 79 13.70 2.89 4.77
CA CYS A 79 12.85 3.73 3.93
C CYS A 79 11.38 3.43 4.24
N PRO A 80 10.59 4.42 4.65
CA PRO A 80 9.16 4.21 4.80
C PRO A 80 8.52 3.79 3.47
N GLY A 81 7.57 2.87 3.51
CA GLY A 81 6.99 2.20 2.32
C GLY A 81 7.66 0.89 1.94
N ASP A 82 8.73 0.49 2.62
CA ASP A 82 9.42 -0.77 2.34
C ASP A 82 8.54 -1.98 2.64
N SER A 83 7.79 -1.96 3.76
CA SER A 83 6.84 -3.02 4.09
C SER A 83 5.75 -3.16 3.03
N ILE A 84 5.31 -2.06 2.42
CA ILE A 84 4.32 -2.06 1.33
C ILE A 84 4.90 -2.73 0.08
N SER A 85 6.13 -2.40 -0.29
CA SER A 85 6.78 -2.96 -1.48
C SER A 85 7.07 -4.45 -1.29
N VAL A 86 7.63 -4.83 -0.14
CA VAL A 86 7.89 -6.23 0.23
C VAL A 86 6.58 -7.03 0.25
N PHE A 87 5.52 -6.49 0.86
CA PHE A 87 4.22 -7.16 0.88
C PHE A 87 3.64 -7.34 -0.53
N ASN A 88 3.70 -6.29 -1.36
CA ASN A 88 3.21 -6.34 -2.74
C ASN A 88 3.94 -7.39 -3.58
N ASP A 89 5.25 -7.53 -3.37
CA ASP A 89 6.11 -8.38 -4.18
C ASP A 89 6.31 -9.79 -3.62
N ALA A 90 5.65 -10.12 -2.50
CA ALA A 90 5.72 -11.45 -1.91
C ALA A 90 5.31 -12.54 -2.94
N PRO A 91 6.05 -13.67 -3.04
CA PRO A 91 5.70 -14.76 -3.94
C PRO A 91 4.26 -15.25 -3.74
N GLY A 92 3.51 -15.37 -4.83
CA GLY A 92 2.09 -15.79 -4.78
C GLY A 92 1.11 -14.70 -4.35
N ARG A 93 1.55 -13.46 -4.11
CA ARG A 93 0.67 -12.32 -3.81
C ARG A 93 -0.37 -12.15 -4.90
N THR A 94 -1.61 -11.90 -4.48
CA THR A 94 -2.73 -11.64 -5.38
C THR A 94 -3.29 -10.22 -5.20
N LEU A 95 -3.95 -9.70 -6.22
CA LEU A 95 -4.70 -8.45 -6.12
C LEU A 95 -5.80 -8.51 -5.05
N GLN A 96 -6.45 -9.67 -4.87
CA GLN A 96 -7.48 -9.82 -3.84
C GLN A 96 -6.90 -9.62 -2.43
N GLU A 97 -5.71 -10.13 -2.14
CA GLU A 97 -5.07 -9.89 -0.84
C GLU A 97 -4.65 -8.44 -0.63
N ILE A 98 -4.27 -7.73 -1.71
CA ILE A 98 -4.00 -6.29 -1.67
C ILE A 98 -5.29 -5.53 -1.33
N PHE A 99 -6.40 -5.92 -1.94
CA PHE A 99 -7.73 -5.38 -1.66
C PHE A 99 -8.21 -5.67 -0.24
N ASP A 100 -8.04 -6.90 0.24
CA ASP A 100 -8.39 -7.28 1.60
C ASP A 100 -7.59 -6.49 2.63
N LEU A 101 -6.29 -6.26 2.38
CA LEU A 101 -5.45 -5.42 3.23
C LEU A 101 -5.99 -3.97 3.28
N LEU A 102 -6.29 -3.37 2.13
CA LEU A 102 -6.80 -2.00 2.06
C LEU A 102 -8.14 -1.85 2.76
N ASP A 103 -9.07 -2.79 2.54
CA ASP A 103 -10.41 -2.76 3.14
C ASP A 103 -10.35 -2.96 4.65
N LYS A 104 -9.58 -3.94 5.14
CA LYS A 104 -9.40 -4.17 6.58
C LYS A 104 -8.71 -2.99 7.28
N THR A 105 -7.76 -2.35 6.62
CA THR A 105 -7.13 -1.13 7.14
C THR A 105 -8.14 0.01 7.21
N ARG A 106 -8.95 0.18 6.16
CA ARG A 106 -9.97 1.23 6.09
C ARG A 106 -11.05 1.06 7.17
N ILE A 107 -11.60 -0.13 7.31
CA ILE A 107 -12.59 -0.46 8.36
C ILE A 107 -12.04 -0.12 9.74
N GLY A 108 -10.81 -0.55 10.06
CA GLY A 108 -10.19 -0.26 11.34
C GLY A 108 -9.89 1.22 11.61
N LEU A 109 -9.82 2.06 10.56
CA LEU A 109 -9.73 3.52 10.69
C LEU A 109 -11.12 4.14 10.90
N GLU A 110 -12.11 3.70 10.13
CA GLU A 110 -13.51 4.15 10.24
C GLU A 110 -14.08 3.89 11.65
N GLU A 111 -13.79 2.71 12.24
CA GLU A 111 -14.16 2.36 13.62
C GLU A 111 -13.52 3.27 14.67
N LYS A 112 -12.38 3.89 14.34
CA LYS A 112 -11.68 4.88 15.19
C LYS A 112 -12.08 6.32 14.88
N GLY A 113 -13.02 6.54 13.96
CA GLY A 113 -13.44 7.87 13.49
C GLY A 113 -12.41 8.57 12.60
N GLN A 114 -11.48 7.82 12.01
CA GLN A 114 -10.36 8.32 11.20
C GLN A 114 -10.57 8.17 9.69
#